data_AF-A0A972P1G8-F1
#
_entry.id   AF-A0A972P1G8-F1
#
_cell.length_a   1.000
_cell.length_b   1.000
_cell.length_c   1.000
_cell.angle_alpha   90.00
_cell.angle_beta   90.00
_cell.angle_gamma   90.00
#
_symmetry.space_group_name_H-M   'P 1'
#
loop_
_entity.id
_entity.type
_entity.pdbx_description
1 polymer ?
#
loop_
_entity_poly.entity_id
_entity_poly.type
_entity_poly.pdbx_seq_one_letter_code
_entity_poly.pdbx_strand_id
1 'polypeptide(L)'
;MSHKDRRSTVLRTVYGNVTVKSSRLWSCACQRTARTPRRVVHPLSKALTRRVTPELEYLQAKWAAHLPYGQATAMLKEVLPLDTH
;
A
#
# COMPACT_ATOMS: atom_id res chain seq x y z
N MET A 1 12.44 -16.06 12.50
CA MET A 1 12.65 -15.75 11.07
C MET A 1 13.71 -14.66 10.95
N SER A 2 14.75 -14.81 10.12
CA SER A 2 15.81 -13.80 10.00
C SER A 2 15.33 -12.61 9.16
N HIS A 3 15.53 -11.41 9.69
CA HIS A 3 15.08 -10.16 9.10
C HIS A 3 16.19 -9.55 8.24
N LYS A 4 15.90 -9.17 6.99
CA LYS A 4 16.88 -8.54 6.10
C LYS A 4 16.97 -7.04 6.33
N ASP A 5 15.85 -6.33 6.20
CA ASP A 5 15.78 -4.86 6.22
C ASP A 5 14.33 -4.38 6.43
N ARG A 6 14.12 -3.25 7.10
CA ARG A 6 12.81 -2.64 7.37
C ARG A 6 12.66 -1.45 6.43
N ARG A 7 11.62 -1.44 5.59
CA ARG A 7 11.27 -0.28 4.77
C ARG A 7 9.87 0.19 5.07
N SER A 8 9.66 1.50 5.14
CA SER A 8 8.32 2.07 5.19
C SER A 8 7.68 2.08 3.80
N THR A 9 6.39 1.78 3.75
CA THR A 9 5.54 1.98 2.58
C THR A 9 4.34 2.81 2.98
N VAL A 10 3.99 3.81 2.18
CA VAL A 10 2.78 4.61 2.37
C VAL A 10 1.60 3.91 1.72
N LEU A 11 0.54 3.73 2.50
CA LEU A 11 -0.79 3.28 2.06
C LEU A 11 -1.72 4.49 2.02
N ARG A 12 -2.28 4.78 0.86
CA ARG A 12 -3.26 5.85 0.69
C ARG A 12 -4.64 5.32 1.05
N THR A 13 -5.24 5.87 2.09
CA THR A 13 -6.58 5.51 2.54
C THR A 13 -7.51 6.71 2.41
N VAL A 14 -8.82 6.48 2.52
CA VAL A 14 -9.81 7.55 2.65
C VAL A 14 -9.58 8.42 3.90
N TYR A 15 -8.93 7.88 4.93
CA TYR A 15 -8.63 8.62 6.17
C TYR A 15 -7.22 9.24 6.15
N GLY A 16 -6.59 9.33 4.98
CA GLY A 16 -5.24 9.88 4.82
C GLY A 16 -4.16 8.83 4.59
N ASN A 17 -2.91 9.28 4.61
CA ASN A 17 -1.75 8.45 4.31
C ASN A 17 -1.26 7.69 5.55
N VAL A 18 -1.36 6.36 5.53
CA VAL A 18 -0.87 5.51 6.62
C VAL A 18 0.51 4.97 6.26
N THR A 19 1.51 5.31 7.07
CA THR A 19 2.87 4.77 6.90
C THR A 19 2.98 3.40 7.56
N VAL A 20 3.10 2.34 6.77
CA VAL A 20 3.21 0.96 7.24
C VAL A 20 4.67 0.50 7.18
N LYS A 21 5.19 -0.02 8.29
CA LYS A 21 6.53 -0.61 8.34
C LYS A 21 6.51 -1.99 7.68
N SER A 22 7.18 -2.13 6.55
CA SER A 22 7.36 -3.37 5.79
C SER A 22 8.67 -4.06 6.13
N SER A 23 8.58 -5.14 6.91
CA SER A 23 9.71 -6.04 7.18
C SER A 23 10.00 -6.92 5.96
N ARG A 24 11.22 -6.82 5.43
CA ARG A 24 11.73 -7.75 4.41
C ARG A 24 12.33 -8.94 5.12
N LEU A 25 11.71 -10.10 5.00
CA LEU A 25 12.12 -11.33 5.70
C LEU A 25 12.91 -12.22 4.75
N TRP A 26 13.88 -12.97 5.26
CA TRP A 26 14.42 -14.10 4.50
C TRP A 26 13.42 -15.27 4.54
N SER A 27 13.31 -16.00 3.44
CA SER A 27 12.59 -17.27 3.40
C SER A 27 13.16 -18.22 4.45
N CYS A 28 12.29 -19.01 5.10
CA CYS A 28 12.71 -19.97 6.12
C CYS A 28 13.75 -20.94 5.54
N ALA A 29 14.74 -21.34 6.35
CA ALA A 29 15.66 -22.41 5.98
C ALA A 29 14.92 -23.74 5.69
N CYS A 30 13.77 -23.95 6.35
CA CYS A 30 12.87 -25.08 6.12
C CYS A 30 12.20 -25.10 4.72
N GLN A 31 12.14 -23.95 4.03
CA GLN A 31 11.60 -23.85 2.66
C GLN A 31 12.71 -23.90 1.59
N ARG A 32 13.96 -24.10 2.01
CA ARG A 32 15.13 -24.16 1.12
C ARG A 32 15.28 -25.57 0.57
N THR A 33 14.85 -25.80 -0.66
CA THR A 33 15.10 -27.03 -1.41
C THR A 33 16.05 -26.74 -2.57
N ALA A 34 16.59 -27.76 -3.24
CA ALA A 34 17.40 -27.58 -4.45
C ALA A 34 16.68 -26.75 -5.54
N ARG A 35 15.34 -26.73 -5.54
CA ARG A 35 14.49 -25.95 -6.44
C ARG A 35 14.11 -24.55 -5.92
N THR A 36 14.22 -24.30 -4.62
CA THR A 36 13.80 -23.04 -3.98
C THR A 36 14.96 -22.41 -3.21
N PRO A 37 15.84 -21.63 -3.89
CA PRO A 37 16.92 -20.93 -3.22
C PRO A 37 16.39 -19.89 -2.24
N ARG A 38 17.24 -19.50 -1.28
CA ARG A 38 16.93 -18.49 -0.27
C ARG A 38 16.47 -17.19 -0.94
N ARG A 39 15.22 -16.77 -0.68
CA ARG A 39 14.60 -15.59 -1.29
C ARG A 39 14.19 -14.58 -0.22
N VAL A 40 14.17 -13.30 -0.58
CA VAL A 40 13.58 -12.25 0.25
C VAL A 40 12.07 -12.25 0.05
N VAL A 41 11.33 -12.38 1.15
CA VAL A 41 9.87 -12.34 1.19
C VAL A 41 9.42 -10.98 1.69
N HIS A 42 8.46 -10.39 0.98
CA HIS A 42 7.79 -9.13 1.34
C HIS A 42 6.34 -9.44 1.71
N PRO A 43 6.05 -9.87 2.95
CA PRO A 43 4.70 -10.29 3.35
C PRO A 43 3.67 -9.18 3.13
N LEU A 44 4.05 -7.93 3.44
CA LEU A 44 3.18 -6.77 3.24
C LEU A 44 2.90 -6.46 1.76
N SER A 45 3.80 -6.78 0.83
CA SER A 45 3.51 -6.64 -0.60
C SER A 45 2.53 -7.68 -1.13
N LYS A 46 2.39 -8.83 -0.44
CA LYS A 46 1.35 -9.82 -0.74
C LYS A 46 0.00 -9.47 -0.12
N ALA A 47 0.01 -8.88 1.08
CA ALA A 47 -1.22 -8.46 1.77
C ALA A 47 -1.79 -7.16 1.18
N LEU A 48 -0.92 -6.19 0.86
CA LEU A 48 -1.28 -4.92 0.22
C LEU A 48 -0.83 -4.95 -1.24
N THR A 49 -1.61 -5.64 -2.08
CA THR A 49 -1.36 -5.74 -3.52
C THR A 49 -1.37 -4.36 -4.19
N ARG A 50 -2.20 -3.43 -3.69
CA ARG A 50 -2.27 -2.03 -4.11
C ARG A 50 -1.90 -1.12 -2.95
N ARG A 51 -1.24 0.01 -3.25
CA ARG A 51 -0.89 1.06 -2.27
C ARG A 51 -2.04 2.04 -1.98
N VAL A 52 -3.25 1.69 -2.42
CA VAL A 52 -4.48 2.46 -2.28
C VAL A 52 -5.55 1.50 -1.80
N THR A 53 -6.38 1.91 -0.84
CA THR A 53 -7.50 1.09 -0.39
C THR A 53 -8.62 1.08 -1.42
N PRO A 54 -9.36 -0.02 -1.58
CA PRO A 54 -10.41 -0.13 -2.59
C PRO A 54 -11.52 0.92 -2.40
N GLU A 55 -11.76 1.38 -1.17
CA GLU A 55 -12.75 2.43 -0.88
C GLU A 55 -12.32 3.78 -1.48
N LEU A 56 -11.04 4.14 -1.35
CA LEU A 56 -10.51 5.36 -1.95
C LEU A 56 -10.53 5.28 -3.48
N GLU A 57 -10.17 4.13 -4.04
CA GLU A 57 -10.22 3.89 -5.48
C GLU A 57 -11.65 4.01 -6.04
N TYR A 58 -12.64 3.46 -5.33
CA TYR A 58 -14.05 3.59 -5.70
C TYR A 58 -14.54 5.05 -5.67
N LEU A 59 -14.18 5.80 -4.63
CA LEU A 59 -14.55 7.22 -4.56
C LEU A 59 -13.89 8.02 -5.69
N GLN A 60 -12.61 7.80 -5.95
CA GLN A 60 -11.92 8.45 -7.05
C GLN A 60 -12.59 8.15 -8.40
N ALA A 61 -12.95 6.90 -8.66
CA ALA A 61 -13.63 6.50 -9.89
C ALA A 61 -15.03 7.12 -10.00
N LYS A 62 -15.83 7.07 -8.93
CA LYS A 62 -17.16 7.66 -8.87
C LYS A 62 -17.12 9.16 -9.18
N TRP A 63 -16.17 9.87 -8.60
CA TRP A 63 -16.10 11.32 -8.73
C TRP A 63 -15.47 11.75 -10.06
N ALA A 64 -14.48 10.99 -10.56
CA ALA A 64 -13.92 11.20 -11.89
C ALA A 64 -14.96 11.01 -13.01
N ALA A 65 -15.99 10.19 -12.79
CA ALA A 65 -17.11 10.04 -13.72
C ALA A 65 -18.10 11.22 -13.69
N HIS A 66 -18.17 11.95 -12.57
CA HIS A 66 -19.15 13.03 -12.37
C HIS A 66 -18.57 14.44 -12.50
N LEU A 67 -17.25 14.61 -12.36
CA LEU A 67 -16.61 15.92 -12.28
C LEU A 67 -15.34 15.96 -13.14
N PRO A 68 -15.02 17.13 -13.74
CA PRO A 68 -13.70 17.38 -14.29
C PRO A 68 -12.62 17.10 -13.24
N TYR A 69 -11.49 16.54 -13.65
CA TYR A 69 -10.42 16.07 -12.76
C TYR A 69 -9.98 17.10 -11.70
N GLY A 70 -9.89 18.38 -12.07
CA GLY A 70 -9.55 19.46 -11.14
C GLY A 70 -10.58 19.65 -10.01
N GLN A 71 -11.87 19.50 -10.32
CA GLN A 71 -12.95 19.65 -9.36
C GLN A 71 -13.10 18.39 -8.49
N ALA A 72 -12.92 17.19 -9.07
CA ALA A 72 -12.86 15.95 -8.32
C ALA A 72 -11.71 15.94 -7.30
N THR A 73 -10.53 16.43 -7.69
CA THR A 73 -9.36 16.52 -6.79
C THR A 73 -9.54 17.55 -5.68
N ALA A 74 -10.15 18.70 -5.96
CA ALA A 74 -10.48 19.70 -4.94
C ALA A 74 -11.42 19.10 -3.88
N MET A 75 -12.51 18.45 -4.31
CA MET A 75 -13.45 17.88 -3.34
C MET A 75 -12.90 16.66 -2.59
N LEU A 76 -12.04 15.86 -3.21
CA LEU A 76 -11.34 14.78 -2.49
C LEU A 76 -10.42 15.33 -1.38
N LYS A 77 -9.84 16.52 -1.57
CA LYS A 77 -9.04 17.20 -0.52
C LYS A 77 -9.91 17.78 0.60
N GLU A 78 -11.14 18.20 0.29
CA GLU A 78 -12.07 18.72 1.29
C GLU A 78 -12.70 17.61 2.15
N VAL A 79 -13.01 16.46 1.55
CA VAL A 79 -13.72 15.35 2.22
C VAL A 79 -12.77 14.41 2.97
N LEU A 80 -11.56 14.22 2.44
CA LEU A 80 -10.60 13.28 2.99
C LEU A 80 -9.44 14.08 3.61
N PRO A 81 -8.95 13.70 4.81
CA PRO A 81 -7.76 14.31 5.40
C PRO A 81 -6.51 13.87 4.62
N LEU A 82 -6.32 14.44 3.42
CA LEU A 82 -5.15 14.20 2.57
C LEU A 82 -3.95 15.04 3.02
N ASP A 83 -4.18 16.10 3.80
CA ASP A 83 -3.16 16.85 4.51
C ASP A 83 -2.71 16.05 5.73
N THR A 84 -1.68 15.24 5.52
CA THR A 84 -0.91 14.61 6.60
C THR A 84 0.46 15.28 6.58
N HIS A 85 0.68 16.12 7.59
CA HIS A 85 1.87 16.92 7.85
C HIS A 85 3.07 16.06 8.29
#